data_AF-T2PPL9-F1
#
_entry.id   AF-T2PPL9-F1
#
_cell.length_a   1.000
_cell.length_b   1.000
_cell.length_c   1.000
_cell.angle_alpha   90.00
_cell.angle_beta   90.00
_cell.angle_gamma   90.00
#
_symmetry.space_group_name_H-M   'P 1'
#
loop_
_entity.id
_entity.type
_entity.pdbx_description
1 polymer ?
#
loop_
_entity_poly.entity_id
_entity_poly.type
_entity_poly.pdbx_seq_one_letter_code
_entity_poly.pdbx_strand_id
1 'polypeptide(L)'
;MAAAKWYEEVRADALPDVDDDFEASLAQTYSKKAIVEEIHDHILSNRGKFDEAIVDAMDRWVKIPGRATIAENCKRDPKKPHYALVPQGKTCAFCTMLAGRGFVYKSEKTAHKMHTHCDCVACPEWDANPNKIRGYNPDALSDEWDKAKKIVWEKNKAEARKNGKDASEVFEPGMKEILAQLRKTPGLCSDSCKPVNNAKSSKGSINIPDGARVNSKEKRAMQWIAQSGHNVTANPVKNIQNQKNPDFTIDKETWELKTISGNGKNTIDNALKHASKQSANVILDITDSNMPRDLINTIVQKRLSREDTKLNCVCIIENGKINYYKRAGHSPKPTP
;
A
#
# COMPACT_ATOMS: atom_id res chain seq x y z
N MET A 1 -20.58 -4.80 -20.69
CA MET A 1 -20.71 -3.70 -21.67
C MET A 1 -19.60 -2.66 -21.49
N ALA A 2 -19.36 -2.15 -20.28
CA ALA A 2 -18.36 -1.10 -20.04
C ALA A 2 -16.92 -1.42 -20.53
N ALA A 3 -16.41 -2.63 -20.30
CA ALA A 3 -15.03 -3.00 -20.71
C ALA A 3 -14.84 -3.10 -22.23
N ALA A 4 -15.85 -3.57 -22.98
CA ALA A 4 -15.79 -3.63 -24.44
C ALA A 4 -15.83 -2.23 -25.05
N LYS A 5 -16.76 -1.39 -24.57
CA LYS A 5 -16.86 0.01 -24.99
C LYS A 5 -15.57 0.79 -24.70
N TRP A 6 -15.00 0.60 -23.51
CA TRP A 6 -13.72 1.22 -23.16
C TRP A 6 -12.57 0.75 -24.07
N TYR A 7 -12.55 -0.52 -24.47
CA TYR A 7 -11.55 -1.02 -25.43
C TYR A 7 -11.67 -0.29 -26.78
N GLU A 8 -12.89 -0.10 -27.29
CA GLU A 8 -13.15 0.61 -28.54
C GLU A 8 -12.72 2.08 -28.47
N GLU A 9 -13.05 2.76 -27.37
CA GLU A 9 -12.62 4.15 -27.11
C GLU A 9 -11.08 4.26 -27.14
N VAL A 10 -10.39 3.40 -26.38
CA VAL A 10 -8.91 3.42 -26.34
C VAL A 10 -8.30 3.04 -27.70
N ARG A 11 -8.91 2.09 -28.42
CA ARG A 11 -8.45 1.70 -29.76
C ARG A 11 -8.59 2.83 -30.77
N ALA A 12 -9.73 3.53 -30.77
CA ALA A 12 -9.98 4.66 -31.66
C ALA A 12 -9.00 5.82 -31.39
N ASP A 13 -8.70 6.09 -30.13
CA ASP A 13 -7.68 7.09 -29.74
C ASP A 13 -6.26 6.68 -30.16
N ALA A 14 -5.94 5.38 -30.07
CA ALA A 14 -4.62 4.86 -30.43
C ALA A 14 -4.42 4.75 -31.95
N LEU A 15 -5.49 4.51 -32.71
CA LEU A 15 -5.47 4.26 -34.14
C LEU A 15 -6.51 5.13 -34.89
N PRO A 16 -6.34 6.46 -34.88
CA PRO A 16 -7.35 7.38 -35.43
C PRO A 16 -7.57 7.23 -36.95
N ASP A 17 -6.58 6.69 -37.67
CA ASP A 17 -6.60 6.53 -39.13
C ASP A 17 -7.03 5.11 -39.57
N VAL A 18 -7.41 4.23 -38.65
CA VAL A 18 -7.80 2.85 -38.95
C VAL A 18 -9.32 2.72 -38.97
N ASP A 19 -9.86 2.40 -40.15
CA ASP A 19 -11.26 2.06 -40.37
C ASP A 19 -11.35 0.60 -40.82
N ASP A 20 -11.52 -0.33 -39.87
CA ASP A 20 -11.48 -1.78 -40.10
C ASP A 20 -12.68 -2.54 -39.51
N ASP A 21 -13.80 -1.83 -39.28
CA ASP A 21 -15.07 -2.36 -38.75
C ASP A 21 -14.91 -3.22 -37.48
N PHE A 22 -13.83 -3.05 -36.72
CA PHE A 22 -13.57 -3.84 -35.53
C PHE A 22 -14.55 -3.49 -34.41
N GLU A 23 -15.33 -4.50 -33.97
CA GLU A 23 -16.24 -4.38 -32.83
C GLU A 23 -15.74 -5.22 -31.65
N ALA A 24 -15.64 -4.58 -30.47
CA ALA A 24 -15.24 -5.25 -29.26
C ALA A 24 -16.40 -6.08 -28.69
N SER A 25 -16.10 -7.31 -28.29
CA SER A 25 -17.09 -8.21 -27.67
C SER A 25 -16.79 -8.43 -26.20
N LEU A 26 -17.82 -8.75 -25.41
CA LEU A 26 -17.60 -9.21 -24.04
C LEU A 26 -17.01 -10.61 -24.06
N ALA A 27 -16.01 -10.85 -23.21
CA ALA A 27 -15.51 -12.21 -23.04
C ALA A 27 -16.64 -13.10 -22.50
N GLN A 28 -16.81 -14.26 -23.13
CA GLN A 28 -17.68 -15.30 -22.59
C GLN A 28 -16.96 -15.96 -21.41
N THR A 29 -17.25 -15.48 -20.22
CA THR A 29 -16.65 -16.01 -18.99
C THR A 29 -17.34 -17.30 -18.53
N TYR A 30 -16.96 -17.76 -17.34
CA TYR A 30 -17.54 -18.88 -16.62
C TYR A 30 -19.07 -18.84 -16.57
N SER A 31 -19.68 -20.02 -16.68
CA SER A 31 -21.13 -20.18 -16.50
C SER A 31 -21.52 -19.84 -15.05
N LYS A 32 -22.76 -19.38 -14.84
CA LYS A 32 -23.28 -19.12 -13.48
C LYS A 32 -23.07 -20.32 -12.55
N LYS A 33 -23.24 -21.55 -13.08
CA LYS A 33 -23.01 -22.79 -12.35
C LYS A 33 -21.55 -22.93 -11.92
N ALA A 34 -20.60 -22.77 -12.85
CA ALA A 34 -19.17 -22.87 -12.53
C ALA A 34 -18.71 -21.80 -11.52
N ILE A 35 -19.25 -20.58 -11.61
CA ILE A 35 -18.99 -19.52 -10.65
C ILE A 35 -19.48 -19.93 -9.26
N VAL A 36 -20.73 -20.37 -9.15
CA VAL A 36 -21.33 -20.78 -7.87
C VAL A 36 -20.58 -21.96 -7.25
N GLU A 37 -20.19 -22.95 -8.06
CA GLU A 37 -19.40 -24.10 -7.60
C GLU A 37 -18.02 -23.68 -7.08
N GLU A 38 -17.27 -22.82 -7.78
CA GLU A 38 -15.97 -22.34 -7.28
C GLU A 38 -16.11 -21.53 -5.99
N ILE A 39 -17.12 -20.64 -5.91
CA ILE A 39 -17.38 -19.83 -4.70
C ILE A 39 -17.73 -20.76 -3.53
N HIS A 40 -18.62 -21.72 -3.77
CA HIS A 40 -19.03 -22.67 -2.75
C HIS A 40 -17.84 -23.47 -2.24
N ASP A 41 -17.02 -24.04 -3.12
CA ASP A 41 -15.84 -24.83 -2.74
C ASP A 41 -14.79 -23.99 -2.01
N HIS A 42 -14.60 -22.73 -2.43
CA HIS A 42 -13.71 -21.80 -1.76
C HIS A 42 -14.18 -21.48 -0.34
N ILE A 43 -15.48 -21.23 -0.15
CA ILE A 43 -16.08 -20.99 1.18
C ILE A 43 -15.97 -22.23 2.05
N LEU A 44 -16.29 -23.42 1.50
CA LEU A 44 -16.20 -24.68 2.25
C LEU A 44 -14.77 -25.00 2.69
N SER A 45 -13.78 -24.68 1.86
CA SER A 45 -12.36 -24.85 2.19
C SER A 45 -11.90 -23.87 3.28
N ASN A 46 -12.66 -22.80 3.55
CA ASN A 46 -12.33 -21.72 4.47
C ASN A 46 -13.42 -21.50 5.53
N ARG A 47 -14.15 -22.55 5.96
CA ARG A 47 -15.30 -22.45 6.89
C ARG A 47 -15.04 -21.64 8.16
N GLY A 48 -13.82 -21.66 8.70
CA GLY A 48 -13.43 -20.88 9.88
C GLY A 48 -13.21 -19.38 9.64
N LYS A 49 -13.33 -18.93 8.38
CA LYS A 49 -13.03 -17.58 7.89
C LYS A 49 -14.04 -17.15 6.82
N PHE A 50 -15.31 -17.44 7.07
CA PHE A 50 -16.39 -17.23 6.10
C PHE A 50 -16.41 -15.81 5.51
N ASP A 51 -16.28 -14.78 6.36
CA ASP A 51 -16.28 -13.38 5.93
C ASP A 51 -15.11 -13.07 4.98
N GLU A 52 -13.91 -13.54 5.30
CA GLU A 52 -12.72 -13.38 4.43
C GLU A 52 -12.93 -14.11 3.09
N ALA A 53 -13.42 -15.35 3.14
CA ALA A 53 -13.61 -16.19 1.97
C ALA A 53 -14.66 -15.63 0.99
N ILE A 54 -15.75 -15.05 1.50
CA ILE A 54 -16.75 -14.39 0.66
C ILE A 54 -16.18 -13.14 0.00
N VAL A 55 -15.51 -12.29 0.77
CA VAL A 55 -14.92 -11.05 0.24
C VAL A 55 -13.89 -11.38 -0.85
N ASP A 56 -13.06 -12.39 -0.64
CA ASP A 56 -12.06 -12.88 -1.60
C ASP A 56 -12.69 -13.39 -2.89
N ALA A 57 -13.73 -14.21 -2.75
CA ALA A 57 -14.49 -14.72 -3.88
C ALA A 57 -15.15 -13.58 -4.69
N MET A 58 -15.82 -12.64 -4.01
CA MET A 58 -16.47 -11.50 -4.65
C MET A 58 -15.45 -10.61 -5.38
N ASP A 59 -14.32 -10.28 -4.76
CA ASP A 59 -13.27 -9.44 -5.35
C ASP A 59 -12.75 -10.03 -6.66
N ARG A 60 -12.51 -11.34 -6.68
CA ARG A 60 -12.06 -12.06 -7.86
C ARG A 60 -13.11 -12.07 -8.97
N TRP A 61 -14.33 -12.45 -8.65
CA TRP A 61 -15.38 -12.67 -9.65
C TRP A 61 -15.91 -11.39 -10.29
N VAL A 62 -15.86 -10.26 -9.58
CA VAL A 62 -16.21 -8.94 -10.16
C VAL A 62 -15.16 -8.48 -11.18
N LYS A 63 -13.88 -8.84 -11.00
CA LYS A 63 -12.77 -8.30 -11.81
C LYS A 63 -12.41 -9.16 -13.02
N ILE A 64 -12.61 -10.48 -12.95
CA ILE A 64 -12.30 -11.42 -14.05
C ILE A 64 -12.93 -10.98 -15.38
N PRO A 65 -14.24 -10.67 -15.48
CA PRO A 65 -14.87 -10.40 -16.77
C PRO A 65 -14.30 -9.18 -17.48
N GLY A 66 -13.91 -8.15 -16.73
CA GLY A 66 -13.28 -6.96 -17.30
C GLY A 66 -11.95 -7.28 -17.95
N ARG A 67 -11.04 -7.95 -17.22
CA ARG A 67 -9.72 -8.32 -17.74
C ARG A 67 -9.79 -9.34 -18.88
N ALA A 68 -10.68 -10.33 -18.77
CA ALA A 68 -10.91 -11.31 -19.83
C ALA A 68 -11.42 -10.64 -21.11
N THR A 69 -12.31 -9.64 -20.99
CA THR A 69 -12.82 -8.86 -22.14
C THR A 69 -11.67 -8.15 -22.86
N ILE A 70 -10.77 -7.48 -22.15
CA ILE A 70 -9.61 -6.83 -22.78
C ILE A 70 -8.69 -7.85 -23.45
N ALA A 71 -8.37 -8.94 -22.73
CA ALA A 71 -7.46 -9.96 -23.24
C ALA A 71 -7.98 -10.66 -24.51
N GLU A 72 -9.29 -10.97 -24.58
CA GLU A 72 -9.89 -11.60 -25.75
C GLU A 72 -10.01 -10.61 -26.93
N ASN A 73 -10.32 -9.34 -26.67
CA ASN A 73 -10.32 -8.33 -27.73
C ASN A 73 -8.91 -8.06 -28.27
N CYS A 74 -7.87 -8.00 -27.42
CA CYS A 74 -6.48 -7.89 -27.90
C CYS A 74 -6.10 -9.05 -28.83
N LYS A 75 -6.57 -10.26 -28.51
CA LYS A 75 -6.33 -11.47 -29.30
C LYS A 75 -7.08 -11.47 -30.63
N ARG A 76 -8.30 -10.91 -30.66
CA ARG A 76 -9.14 -10.78 -31.87
C ARG A 76 -8.73 -9.63 -32.78
N ASP A 77 -8.17 -8.58 -32.20
CA ASP A 77 -7.86 -7.35 -32.93
C ASP A 77 -6.82 -7.62 -34.04
N PRO A 78 -7.14 -7.30 -35.31
CA PRO A 78 -6.24 -7.50 -36.45
C PRO A 78 -4.88 -6.82 -36.28
N LYS A 79 -4.83 -5.74 -35.51
CA LYS A 79 -3.61 -4.98 -35.23
C LYS A 79 -2.71 -5.64 -34.18
N LYS A 80 -3.17 -6.74 -33.57
CA LYS A 80 -2.44 -7.58 -32.61
C LYS A 80 -1.78 -6.76 -31.49
N PRO A 81 -2.54 -5.89 -30.79
CA PRO A 81 -2.01 -5.15 -29.67
C PRO A 81 -1.54 -6.10 -28.57
N HIS A 82 -0.59 -5.63 -27.78
CA HIS A 82 -0.27 -6.26 -26.51
C HIS A 82 -1.05 -5.56 -25.40
N TYR A 83 -1.15 -6.18 -24.24
CA TYR A 83 -1.64 -5.51 -23.05
C TYR A 83 -0.67 -5.63 -21.89
N ALA A 84 -0.79 -4.72 -20.95
CA ALA A 84 -0.13 -4.73 -19.66
C ALA A 84 -1.14 -4.92 -18.53
N LEU A 85 -0.68 -5.38 -17.38
CA LEU A 85 -1.45 -5.37 -16.14
C LEU A 85 -1.03 -4.16 -15.31
N VAL A 86 -1.86 -3.12 -15.30
CA VAL A 86 -1.54 -1.81 -14.73
C VAL A 86 -2.16 -1.67 -13.34
N PRO A 87 -1.37 -1.52 -12.27
CA PRO A 87 -1.86 -1.24 -10.93
C PRO A 87 -2.59 0.12 -10.87
N GLN A 88 -3.65 0.22 -10.07
CA GLN A 88 -4.37 1.49 -9.85
C GLN A 88 -3.82 2.25 -8.63
N GLY A 89 -2.68 1.80 -8.10
CA GLY A 89 -2.01 2.33 -6.93
C GLY A 89 -1.02 1.31 -6.37
N LYS A 90 -0.82 1.37 -5.06
CA LYS A 90 0.03 0.41 -4.35
C LYS A 90 -0.64 -0.98 -4.37
N THR A 91 0.04 -1.96 -4.94
CA THR A 91 -0.49 -3.30 -5.23
C THR A 91 0.39 -4.42 -4.68
N CYS A 92 -0.06 -5.67 -4.68
CA CYS A 92 0.71 -6.76 -4.07
C CYS A 92 1.96 -7.09 -4.91
N ALA A 93 2.97 -7.74 -4.32
CA ALA A 93 4.24 -8.07 -4.96
C ALA A 93 4.07 -8.90 -6.23
N PHE A 94 3.03 -9.74 -6.27
CA PHE A 94 2.71 -10.51 -7.47
C PHE A 94 2.17 -9.61 -8.60
N CYS A 95 1.32 -8.64 -8.28
CA CYS A 95 0.88 -7.63 -9.24
C CYS A 95 2.04 -6.75 -9.70
N THR A 96 2.90 -6.30 -8.77
CA THR A 96 4.10 -5.51 -9.07
C THR A 96 4.98 -6.24 -10.08
N MET A 97 5.22 -7.55 -9.87
CA MET A 97 5.94 -8.38 -10.83
C MET A 97 5.23 -8.44 -12.19
N LEU A 98 3.92 -8.72 -12.22
CA LEU A 98 3.17 -8.81 -13.47
C LEU A 98 3.17 -7.47 -14.24
N ALA A 99 3.08 -6.37 -13.52
CA ALA A 99 3.09 -5.01 -14.02
C ALA A 99 4.47 -4.60 -14.55
N GLY A 100 5.56 -5.05 -13.91
CA GLY A 100 6.93 -4.81 -14.40
C GLY A 100 7.24 -5.44 -15.75
N ARG A 101 6.46 -6.44 -16.19
CA ARG A 101 6.63 -7.02 -17.52
C ARG A 101 6.20 -6.07 -18.66
N GLY A 102 5.40 -5.06 -18.38
CA GLY A 102 4.91 -4.13 -19.40
C GLY A 102 3.91 -4.75 -20.38
N PHE A 103 3.85 -4.17 -21.59
CA PHE A 103 2.93 -4.55 -22.67
C PHE A 103 3.41 -5.79 -23.43
N VAL A 104 3.48 -6.92 -22.74
CA VAL A 104 3.98 -8.18 -23.32
C VAL A 104 2.90 -9.26 -23.47
N TYR A 105 1.74 -9.06 -22.85
CA TYR A 105 0.69 -10.09 -22.84
C TYR A 105 -0.12 -10.02 -24.15
N LYS A 106 -0.38 -11.19 -24.75
CA LYS A 106 -1.14 -11.34 -26.00
C LYS A 106 -2.50 -12.00 -25.83
N SER A 107 -2.70 -12.70 -24.70
CA SER A 107 -3.95 -13.38 -24.39
C SER A 107 -4.05 -13.73 -22.90
N GLU A 108 -5.26 -14.06 -22.45
CA GLU A 108 -5.51 -14.48 -21.05
C GLU A 108 -4.63 -15.66 -20.64
N LYS A 109 -4.30 -16.59 -21.55
CA LYS A 109 -3.42 -17.74 -21.26
C LYS A 109 -2.01 -17.33 -20.85
N THR A 110 -1.57 -16.12 -21.21
CA THR A 110 -0.27 -15.55 -20.82
C THR A 110 -0.32 -14.71 -19.54
N ALA A 111 -1.51 -14.31 -19.08
CA ALA A 111 -1.70 -13.61 -17.81
C ALA A 111 -2.13 -14.62 -16.73
N HIS A 112 -1.31 -14.80 -15.70
CA HIS A 112 -1.56 -15.78 -14.64
C HIS A 112 -2.90 -15.56 -13.91
N LYS A 113 -3.47 -16.66 -13.36
CA LYS A 113 -4.69 -16.69 -12.55
C LYS A 113 -4.77 -15.51 -11.58
N MET A 114 -5.91 -14.84 -11.60
CA MET A 114 -6.21 -13.74 -10.69
C MET A 114 -6.12 -14.23 -9.23
N HIS A 115 -5.30 -13.55 -8.43
CA HIS A 115 -5.27 -13.73 -6.98
C HIS A 115 -6.24 -12.75 -6.31
N THR A 116 -6.53 -13.01 -5.03
CA THR A 116 -7.39 -12.16 -4.20
C THR A 116 -6.73 -10.81 -3.95
N HIS A 117 -7.54 -9.75 -3.83
CA HIS A 117 -7.08 -8.37 -3.63
C HIS A 117 -6.20 -7.79 -4.76
N CYS A 118 -6.34 -8.22 -6.03
CA CYS A 118 -5.68 -7.55 -7.18
C CYS A 118 -6.46 -6.32 -7.61
N ASP A 119 -5.86 -5.13 -7.57
CA ASP A 119 -6.39 -3.89 -8.13
C ASP A 119 -5.96 -3.64 -9.60
N CYS A 120 -5.18 -4.55 -10.17
CA CYS A 120 -4.64 -4.42 -11.52
C CYS A 120 -5.74 -4.28 -12.61
N VAL A 121 -5.51 -3.51 -13.67
CA VAL A 121 -6.41 -3.41 -14.82
C VAL A 121 -5.65 -3.85 -16.07
N ALA A 122 -6.31 -4.58 -16.97
CA ALA A 122 -5.71 -4.91 -18.26
C ALA A 122 -5.82 -3.70 -19.18
N CYS A 123 -4.68 -3.20 -19.66
CA CYS A 123 -4.63 -2.03 -20.54
C CYS A 123 -3.98 -2.42 -21.88
N PRO A 124 -4.72 -2.32 -23.01
CA PRO A 124 -4.18 -2.61 -24.34
C PRO A 124 -3.29 -1.46 -24.84
N GLU A 125 -2.39 -1.78 -25.76
CA GLU A 125 -1.53 -0.83 -26.46
C GLU A 125 -1.16 -1.36 -27.85
N TRP A 126 -1.20 -0.47 -28.84
CA TRP A 126 -0.99 -0.78 -30.26
C TRP A 126 0.41 -0.37 -30.74
N ASP A 127 1.04 0.60 -30.08
CA ASP A 127 2.44 0.98 -30.30
C ASP A 127 3.28 0.60 -29.09
N ALA A 128 4.32 -0.23 -29.28
CA ALA A 128 5.19 -0.72 -28.20
C ALA A 128 6.04 0.38 -27.49
N ASN A 129 5.64 1.66 -27.56
CA ASN A 129 6.28 2.78 -26.90
C ASN A 129 5.62 3.08 -25.52
N PRO A 130 6.16 2.55 -24.39
CA PRO A 130 5.36 2.12 -23.23
C PRO A 130 4.87 3.20 -22.24
N ASN A 131 5.00 4.49 -22.53
CA ASN A 131 5.06 5.51 -21.46
C ASN A 131 3.82 6.42 -21.31
N LYS A 132 2.71 6.14 -21.98
CA LYS A 132 1.57 7.09 -21.99
C LYS A 132 0.56 6.92 -20.85
N ILE A 133 0.63 5.84 -20.07
CA ILE A 133 -0.23 5.73 -18.88
C ILE A 133 0.39 6.50 -17.72
N ARG A 134 -0.19 7.66 -17.40
CA ARG A 134 0.27 8.54 -16.33
C ARG A 134 0.47 7.77 -15.01
N GLY A 135 1.71 7.76 -14.52
CA GLY A 135 2.08 7.15 -13.24
C GLY A 135 2.39 5.65 -13.30
N TYR A 136 2.32 5.03 -14.47
CA TYR A 136 2.76 3.65 -14.69
C TYR A 136 4.13 3.63 -15.37
N ASN A 137 5.13 3.02 -14.72
CA ASN A 137 6.46 2.82 -15.27
C ASN A 137 6.84 1.34 -15.12
N PRO A 138 6.68 0.52 -16.18
CA PRO A 138 6.98 -0.91 -16.12
C PRO A 138 8.47 -1.17 -15.86
N ASP A 139 9.37 -0.36 -16.44
CA ASP A 139 10.82 -0.54 -16.30
C ASP A 139 11.25 -0.34 -14.85
N ALA A 140 10.73 0.68 -14.17
CA ALA A 140 11.02 0.89 -12.74
C ALA A 140 10.54 -0.28 -11.87
N LEU A 141 9.40 -0.90 -12.21
CA LEU A 141 8.90 -2.07 -11.50
C LEU A 141 9.73 -3.33 -11.82
N SER A 142 10.21 -3.46 -13.05
CA SER A 142 11.14 -4.51 -13.48
C SER A 142 12.50 -4.39 -12.78
N ASP A 143 13.02 -3.17 -12.64
CA ASP A 143 14.26 -2.89 -11.91
C ASP A 143 14.16 -3.33 -10.44
N GLU A 144 13.02 -3.07 -9.79
CA GLU A 144 12.79 -3.53 -8.42
C GLU A 144 12.73 -5.07 -8.33
N TRP A 145 12.15 -5.74 -9.33
CA TRP A 145 12.18 -7.19 -9.43
C TRP A 145 13.62 -7.73 -9.57
N ASP A 146 14.42 -7.14 -10.46
CA ASP A 146 15.81 -7.57 -10.70
C ASP A 146 16.70 -7.30 -9.48
N LYS A 147 16.50 -6.18 -8.79
CA LYS A 147 17.15 -5.91 -7.49
C LYS A 147 16.81 -6.99 -6.46
N ALA A 148 15.52 -7.33 -6.32
CA ALA A 148 15.08 -8.36 -5.39
C ALA A 148 15.67 -9.74 -5.75
N LYS A 149 15.64 -10.11 -7.03
CA LYS A 149 16.25 -11.34 -7.54
C LYS A 149 17.74 -11.41 -7.23
N LYS A 150 18.48 -10.33 -7.50
CA LYS A 150 19.93 -10.24 -7.21
C LYS A 150 20.22 -10.41 -5.72
N ILE A 151 19.46 -9.77 -4.84
CA ILE A 151 19.62 -9.90 -3.38
C ILE A 151 19.45 -11.36 -2.95
N VAL A 152 18.39 -12.04 -3.42
CA VAL A 152 18.16 -13.46 -3.09
C VAL A 152 19.27 -14.34 -3.65
N TRP A 153 19.70 -14.10 -4.89
CA TRP A 153 20.74 -14.91 -5.51
C TRP A 153 22.07 -14.82 -4.76
N GLU A 154 22.50 -13.60 -4.40
CA GLU A 154 23.73 -13.42 -3.62
C GLU A 154 23.64 -14.02 -2.21
N LYS A 155 22.46 -13.96 -1.59
CA LYS A 155 22.21 -14.65 -0.31
C LYS A 155 22.35 -16.17 -0.47
N ASN A 156 21.74 -16.76 -1.49
CA ASN A 156 21.80 -18.21 -1.75
C ASN A 156 23.24 -18.66 -2.05
N LYS A 157 24.02 -17.86 -2.80
CA LYS A 157 25.46 -18.10 -3.01
C LYS A 157 26.27 -18.05 -1.73
N ALA A 158 26.00 -17.06 -0.85
CA ALA A 158 26.69 -16.96 0.43
C ALA A 158 26.38 -18.15 1.35
N GLU A 159 25.15 -18.65 1.33
CA GLU A 159 24.74 -19.82 2.10
C GLU A 159 25.37 -21.13 1.57
N ALA A 160 25.43 -21.29 0.24
CA ALA A 160 26.12 -22.41 -0.40
C ALA A 160 27.61 -22.48 -0.01
N ARG A 161 28.31 -21.33 -0.06
CA ARG A 161 29.72 -21.22 0.35
C ARG A 161 29.94 -21.64 1.81
N LYS A 162 29.03 -21.26 2.72
CA LYS A 162 29.09 -21.67 4.14
C LYS A 162 28.92 -23.18 4.32
N ASN A 163 28.15 -23.80 3.44
CA ASN A 163 27.89 -25.25 3.44
C ASN A 163 28.90 -26.04 2.61
N GLY A 164 30.01 -25.42 2.17
CA GLY A 164 31.07 -26.08 1.40
C GLY A 164 30.70 -26.43 -0.05
N LYS A 165 29.62 -25.86 -0.58
CA LYS A 165 29.18 -26.05 -1.97
C LYS A 165 29.70 -24.92 -2.87
N ASP A 166 29.94 -25.22 -4.14
CA ASP A 166 30.36 -24.19 -5.10
C ASP A 166 29.20 -23.24 -5.44
N ALA A 167 29.53 -21.98 -5.73
CA ALA A 167 28.54 -21.00 -6.15
C ALA A 167 27.90 -21.35 -7.52
N SER A 168 28.58 -22.13 -8.36
CA SER A 168 28.06 -22.65 -9.64
C SER A 168 26.94 -23.67 -9.45
N GLU A 169 26.82 -24.28 -8.27
CA GLU A 169 25.73 -25.20 -7.92
C GLU A 169 24.46 -24.46 -7.48
N VAL A 170 24.49 -23.13 -7.38
CA VAL A 170 23.36 -22.31 -6.94
C VAL A 170 22.50 -21.90 -8.12
N PHE A 171 21.34 -22.52 -8.23
CA PHE A 171 20.32 -22.20 -9.22
C PHE A 171 19.73 -20.79 -9.01
N GLU A 172 19.13 -20.28 -10.08
CA GLU A 172 18.41 -19.02 -10.06
C GLU A 172 17.27 -19.06 -9.03
N PRO A 173 17.07 -17.98 -8.25
CA PRO A 173 15.99 -17.91 -7.27
C PRO A 173 14.61 -18.16 -7.87
N GLY A 174 13.79 -18.92 -7.16
CA GLY A 174 12.42 -19.17 -7.54
C GLY A 174 11.53 -17.93 -7.34
N MET A 175 10.46 -17.81 -8.12
CA MET A 175 9.49 -16.70 -8.03
C MET A 175 9.00 -16.43 -6.60
N LYS A 176 8.76 -17.48 -5.81
CA LYS A 176 8.33 -17.33 -4.41
C LYS A 176 9.36 -16.59 -3.54
N GLU A 177 10.65 -16.86 -3.73
CA GLU A 177 11.72 -16.21 -2.98
C GLU A 177 11.88 -14.75 -3.38
N ILE A 178 11.80 -14.47 -4.69
CA ILE A 178 11.87 -13.10 -5.22
C ILE A 178 10.69 -12.27 -4.72
N LEU A 179 9.47 -12.81 -4.77
CA LEU A 179 8.29 -12.15 -4.21
C LEU A 179 8.43 -11.88 -2.71
N ALA A 180 8.99 -12.83 -1.95
CA ALA A 180 9.26 -12.63 -0.53
C ALA A 180 10.28 -11.52 -0.27
N GLN A 181 11.25 -11.34 -1.16
CA GLN A 181 12.22 -10.26 -1.07
C GLN A 181 11.62 -8.90 -1.50
N LEU A 182 10.83 -8.86 -2.57
CA LEU A 182 10.08 -7.66 -3.01
C LEU A 182 9.17 -7.11 -1.92
N ARG A 183 8.52 -8.00 -1.16
CA ARG A 183 7.69 -7.61 -0.02
C ARG A 183 8.47 -6.87 1.08
N LYS A 184 9.79 -6.93 1.10
CA LYS A 184 10.60 -6.19 2.07
C LYS A 184 10.91 -4.76 1.63
N THR A 185 10.66 -4.41 0.36
CA THR A 185 10.90 -3.06 -0.16
C THR A 185 9.84 -2.11 0.38
N PRO A 186 10.19 -1.17 1.28
CA PRO A 186 9.20 -0.30 1.91
C PRO A 186 8.46 0.54 0.89
N GLY A 187 7.14 0.59 1.00
CA GLY A 187 6.31 1.42 0.13
C GLY A 187 5.97 0.79 -1.23
N LEU A 188 6.72 -0.22 -1.70
CA LEU A 188 6.55 -0.79 -3.04
C LEU A 188 5.26 -1.60 -3.19
N CYS A 189 5.02 -2.57 -2.30
CA CYS A 189 3.90 -3.50 -2.44
C CYS A 189 2.82 -3.29 -1.34
N SER A 190 1.53 -3.45 -1.62
CA SER A 190 0.45 -3.38 -0.61
C SER A 190 0.52 -4.54 0.37
N ASP A 191 1.01 -5.69 -0.09
CA ASP A 191 1.37 -6.86 0.71
C ASP A 191 2.86 -6.86 1.11
N SER A 192 3.56 -5.72 0.94
CA SER A 192 4.88 -5.54 1.56
C SER A 192 4.74 -6.00 2.98
N CYS A 193 5.54 -7.01 3.34
CA CYS A 193 5.26 -7.98 4.38
C CYS A 193 4.43 -7.33 5.49
N LYS A 194 3.19 -7.79 5.69
CA LYS A 194 2.62 -7.72 7.04
C LYS A 194 3.72 -8.24 7.98
N PRO A 195 3.93 -7.58 9.14
CA PRO A 195 5.05 -7.84 10.03
C PRO A 195 5.18 -9.35 10.15
N VAL A 196 6.41 -9.86 10.04
CA VAL A 196 6.71 -11.27 10.21
C VAL A 196 5.82 -11.78 11.34
N ASN A 197 5.09 -12.88 11.14
CA ASN A 197 4.54 -13.69 12.24
C ASN A 197 5.70 -14.37 12.99
N ASN A 198 6.67 -13.54 13.40
CA ASN A 198 7.82 -13.68 14.30
C ASN A 198 8.21 -12.30 14.86
N ALA A 199 7.36 -11.27 14.74
CA ALA A 199 7.26 -10.34 15.85
C ALA A 199 6.72 -11.18 17.00
N LYS A 200 7.61 -11.52 17.96
CA LYS A 200 7.20 -11.44 19.37
C LYS A 200 6.23 -10.29 19.45
N SER A 201 4.97 -10.56 19.82
CA SER A 201 3.90 -9.58 20.06
C SER A 201 4.39 -8.15 19.90
N SER A 202 3.92 -7.39 18.90
CA SER A 202 4.11 -5.93 18.97
C SER A 202 3.73 -5.54 20.40
N LYS A 203 4.68 -5.00 21.17
CA LYS A 203 4.42 -4.68 22.58
C LYS A 203 3.24 -3.71 22.73
N GLY A 204 2.90 -3.00 21.64
CA GLY A 204 1.79 -2.07 21.55
C GLY A 204 0.49 -2.72 21.08
N SER A 205 -0.61 -2.14 21.56
CA SER A 205 -1.99 -2.50 21.23
C SER A 205 -2.77 -1.28 20.74
N ILE A 206 -3.85 -1.52 19.97
CA ILE A 206 -4.80 -0.48 19.55
C ILE A 206 -6.13 -0.76 20.25
N ASN A 207 -6.66 0.23 20.94
CA ASN A 207 -7.98 0.18 21.56
C ASN A 207 -8.87 1.31 21.04
N ILE A 208 -10.08 0.98 20.59
CA ILE A 208 -11.11 1.94 20.17
C ILE A 208 -12.36 1.64 21.00
N PRO A 209 -12.55 2.31 22.13
CA PRO A 209 -13.69 2.07 23.00
C PRO A 209 -15.00 2.58 22.38
N ASP A 210 -16.13 2.04 22.83
CA ASP A 210 -17.46 2.47 22.41
C ASP A 210 -17.63 3.99 22.59
N GLY A 211 -18.09 4.66 21.53
CA GLY A 211 -18.25 6.12 21.48
C GLY A 211 -17.03 6.90 20.97
N ALA A 212 -15.88 6.25 20.75
CA ALA A 212 -14.77 6.86 20.00
C ALA A 212 -15.05 6.82 18.49
N ARG A 213 -14.96 7.97 17.83
CA ARG A 213 -15.07 8.09 16.37
C ARG A 213 -13.68 8.37 15.81
N VAL A 214 -13.17 7.44 15.00
CA VAL A 214 -11.81 7.51 14.45
C VAL A 214 -11.89 7.61 12.93
N ASN A 215 -11.29 8.64 12.34
CA ASN A 215 -11.21 8.80 10.88
C ASN A 215 -10.01 8.03 10.27
N SER A 216 -9.91 8.00 8.94
CA SER A 216 -8.84 7.25 8.24
C SER A 216 -7.43 7.71 8.60
N LYS A 217 -7.22 9.01 8.89
CA LYS A 217 -5.91 9.58 9.24
C LYS A 217 -5.53 9.26 10.68
N GLU A 218 -6.50 9.32 11.59
CA GLU A 218 -6.32 8.90 12.98
C GLU A 218 -6.04 7.40 13.07
N LYS A 219 -6.80 6.57 12.32
CA LYS A 219 -6.56 5.12 12.24
C LYS A 219 -5.16 4.81 11.71
N ARG A 220 -4.69 5.55 10.70
CA ARG A 220 -3.31 5.46 10.19
C ARG A 220 -2.28 5.80 11.27
N ALA A 221 -2.47 6.90 12.00
CA ALA A 221 -1.57 7.30 13.09
C ALA A 221 -1.52 6.25 14.21
N MET A 222 -2.67 5.75 14.64
CA MET A 222 -2.76 4.68 15.66
C MET A 222 -2.01 3.42 15.23
N GLN A 223 -2.12 3.02 13.96
CA GLN A 223 -1.39 1.86 13.43
C GLN A 223 0.13 2.04 13.53
N TRP A 224 0.66 3.20 13.14
CA TRP A 224 2.11 3.45 13.20
C TRP A 224 2.64 3.49 14.63
N ILE A 225 1.85 4.01 15.57
CA ILE A 225 2.21 4.09 16.99
C ILE A 225 2.23 2.69 17.61
N ALA A 226 1.20 1.87 17.35
CA ALA A 226 1.13 0.50 17.85
C ALA A 226 2.25 -0.40 17.28
N GLN A 227 2.56 -0.25 15.99
CA GLN A 227 3.67 -0.95 15.34
C GLN A 227 5.03 -0.59 15.96
N SER A 228 5.16 0.60 16.54
CA SER A 228 6.36 1.04 17.23
C SER A 228 6.44 0.54 18.69
N GLY A 229 5.45 -0.22 19.14
CA GLY A 229 5.45 -0.90 20.44
C GLY A 229 4.66 -0.20 21.55
N HIS A 230 3.92 0.86 21.23
CA HIS A 230 3.16 1.65 22.20
C HIS A 230 1.68 1.23 22.27
N ASN A 231 1.06 1.30 23.44
CA ASN A 231 -0.37 1.06 23.59
C ASN A 231 -1.14 2.34 23.32
N VAL A 232 -1.94 2.37 22.25
CA VAL A 232 -2.73 3.54 21.83
C VAL A 232 -4.21 3.28 21.99
N THR A 233 -4.90 4.21 22.66
CA THR A 233 -6.36 4.21 22.83
C THR A 233 -6.95 5.48 22.20
N ALA A 234 -7.99 5.35 21.38
CA ALA A 234 -8.75 6.50 20.90
C ALA A 234 -9.63 7.06 22.02
N ASN A 235 -9.60 8.38 22.23
CA ASN A 235 -10.40 9.01 23.27
C ASN A 235 -11.81 9.33 22.73
N PRO A 236 -12.89 8.91 23.41
CA PRO A 236 -14.25 9.28 23.04
C PRO A 236 -14.48 10.80 23.07
N VAL A 237 -15.27 11.31 22.13
CA VAL A 237 -15.61 12.73 22.09
C VAL A 237 -16.51 13.08 23.27
N LYS A 238 -16.01 13.90 24.19
CA LYS A 238 -16.79 14.46 25.30
C LYS A 238 -17.19 15.91 24.98
N ASN A 239 -18.46 16.15 24.70
CA ASN A 239 -19.01 17.49 24.47
C ASN A 239 -19.29 18.22 25.80
N ILE A 240 -18.25 18.40 26.61
CA ILE A 240 -18.35 19.12 27.90
C ILE A 240 -17.60 20.46 27.75
N GLN A 241 -18.26 21.55 28.12
CA GLN A 241 -17.69 22.90 28.03
C GLN A 241 -16.40 22.99 28.86
N ASN A 242 -15.33 23.53 28.27
CA ASN A 242 -13.98 23.70 28.87
C ASN A 242 -13.17 22.43 29.16
N GLN A 243 -13.59 21.25 28.68
CA GLN A 243 -12.78 20.04 28.80
C GLN A 243 -11.83 19.88 27.59
N LYS A 244 -10.56 19.57 27.84
CA LYS A 244 -9.61 19.20 26.79
C LYS A 244 -9.97 17.82 26.24
N ASN A 245 -10.00 17.68 24.93
CA ASN A 245 -10.38 16.43 24.27
C ASN A 245 -9.27 15.94 23.32
N PRO A 246 -8.10 15.53 23.88
CA PRO A 246 -6.99 15.03 23.07
C PRO A 246 -7.39 13.77 22.32
N ASP A 247 -6.91 13.60 21.09
CA ASP A 247 -7.33 12.50 20.21
C ASP A 247 -7.01 11.11 20.78
N PHE A 248 -5.84 10.94 21.39
CA PHE A 248 -5.36 9.63 21.84
C PHE A 248 -4.85 9.63 23.28
N THR A 249 -4.86 8.44 23.88
CA THR A 249 -4.06 8.10 25.06
C THR A 249 -3.02 7.07 24.66
N ILE A 250 -1.73 7.40 24.77
CA ILE A 250 -0.60 6.53 24.40
C ILE A 250 0.25 6.31 25.65
N ASP A 251 0.40 5.06 26.07
CA ASP A 251 1.14 4.66 27.29
C ASP A 251 0.80 5.53 28.51
N LYS A 252 -0.51 5.79 28.73
CA LYS A 252 -1.09 6.59 29.83
C LYS A 252 -0.89 8.10 29.73
N GLU A 253 -0.24 8.61 28.68
CA GLU A 253 -0.17 10.04 28.40
C GLU A 253 -1.19 10.41 27.32
N THR A 254 -1.69 11.64 27.35
CA THR A 254 -2.61 12.14 26.32
C THR A 254 -1.84 12.72 25.14
N TRP A 255 -2.35 12.55 23.92
CA TRP A 255 -1.71 13.00 22.69
C TRP A 255 -2.71 13.63 21.73
N GLU A 256 -2.32 14.72 21.09
CA GLU A 256 -3.11 15.42 20.06
C GLU A 256 -2.53 15.14 18.67
N LEU A 257 -3.37 14.80 17.69
CA LEU A 257 -2.98 14.61 16.29
C LEU A 257 -3.17 15.89 15.47
N LYS A 258 -2.17 16.18 14.63
CA LYS A 258 -2.26 17.17 13.56
C LYS A 258 -1.72 16.60 12.27
N THR A 259 -2.57 16.50 11.26
CA THR A 259 -2.15 16.18 9.90
C THR A 259 -1.81 17.45 9.14
N ILE A 260 -0.66 17.47 8.48
CA ILE A 260 -0.18 18.60 7.68
C ILE A 260 -0.22 18.21 6.21
N SER A 261 -0.97 18.96 5.42
CA SER A 261 -1.00 18.85 3.95
C SER A 261 -0.57 20.14 3.24
N GLY A 262 -0.42 21.25 3.98
CA GLY A 262 -0.07 22.56 3.42
C GLY A 262 1.41 22.89 3.56
N ASN A 263 1.96 23.60 2.57
CA ASN A 263 3.39 23.95 2.49
C ASN A 263 3.73 25.35 3.05
N GLY A 264 2.84 25.94 3.84
CA GLY A 264 3.03 27.27 4.40
C GLY A 264 4.18 27.31 5.41
N LYS A 265 5.02 28.35 5.36
CA LYS A 265 6.20 28.52 6.24
C LYS A 265 5.88 28.43 7.74
N ASN A 266 4.68 28.85 8.14
CA ASN A 266 4.23 28.88 9.54
C ASN A 266 3.25 27.74 9.90
N THR A 267 2.93 26.85 8.96
CA THR A 267 1.87 25.85 9.13
C THR A 267 2.17 24.91 10.30
N ILE A 268 3.42 24.46 10.43
CA ILE A 268 3.84 23.55 11.50
C ILE A 268 3.87 24.26 12.85
N ASP A 269 4.46 25.46 12.92
CA ASP A 269 4.56 26.20 14.18
C ASP A 269 3.16 26.54 14.74
N ASN A 270 2.23 26.93 13.87
CA ASN A 270 0.85 27.17 14.25
C ASN A 270 0.14 25.89 14.67
N ALA A 271 0.30 24.78 13.92
CA ALA A 271 -0.30 23.50 14.29
C ALA A 271 0.16 23.05 15.68
N LEU A 272 1.47 23.12 15.97
CA LEU A 272 2.04 22.82 17.28
C LEU A 272 1.53 23.79 18.36
N LYS A 273 1.44 25.09 18.06
CA LYS A 273 0.89 26.11 18.98
C LYS A 273 -0.53 25.75 19.41
N HIS A 274 -1.40 25.44 18.46
CA HIS A 274 -2.80 25.17 18.75
C HIS A 274 -2.98 23.81 19.42
N ALA A 275 -2.26 22.78 18.96
CA ALA A 275 -2.28 21.44 19.54
C ALA A 275 -1.81 21.44 21.01
N SER A 276 -0.80 22.25 21.36
CA SER A 276 -0.27 22.34 22.72
C SER A 276 -1.28 22.80 23.79
N LYS A 277 -2.43 23.35 23.36
CA LYS A 277 -3.52 23.69 24.28
C LYS A 277 -4.30 22.45 24.74
N GLN A 278 -4.39 21.44 23.87
CA GLN A 278 -5.16 20.21 24.10
C GLN A 278 -4.32 19.14 24.79
N SER A 279 -3.06 18.97 24.39
CA SER A 279 -2.11 18.08 25.06
C SER A 279 -0.69 18.66 25.06
N ALA A 280 0.11 18.29 26.07
CA ALA A 280 1.54 18.53 26.08
C ALA A 280 2.32 17.64 25.09
N ASN A 281 1.69 16.57 24.59
CA ASN A 281 2.28 15.68 23.59
C ASN A 281 1.51 15.76 22.28
N VAL A 282 2.22 15.91 21.15
CA VAL A 282 1.61 16.12 19.84
C VAL A 282 2.17 15.13 18.82
N ILE A 283 1.29 14.54 18.02
CA ILE A 283 1.64 13.77 16.82
C ILE A 283 1.45 14.68 15.61
N LEU A 284 2.51 14.83 14.83
CA LEU A 284 2.52 15.55 13.57
C LEU A 284 2.59 14.53 12.43
N ASP A 285 1.46 14.28 11.77
CA ASP A 285 1.41 13.44 10.57
C ASP A 285 1.69 14.29 9.35
N ILE A 286 2.90 14.11 8.78
CA ILE A 286 3.38 14.85 7.61
C ILE A 286 3.37 14.00 6.34
N THR A 287 2.72 12.84 6.36
CA THR A 287 2.72 11.87 5.25
C THR A 287 2.26 12.50 3.92
N ASP A 288 1.37 13.49 3.98
CA ASP A 288 0.77 14.13 2.81
C ASP A 288 1.39 15.53 2.55
N SER A 289 2.52 15.87 3.20
CA SER A 289 3.22 17.16 3.08
C SER A 289 4.44 17.04 2.14
N ASN A 290 4.67 18.05 1.31
CA ASN A 290 5.88 18.15 0.47
C ASN A 290 6.98 19.02 1.11
N MET A 291 6.84 19.38 2.39
CA MET A 291 7.77 20.27 3.07
C MET A 291 9.09 19.54 3.40
N PRO A 292 10.27 20.13 3.13
CA PRO A 292 11.55 19.46 3.39
C PRO A 292 11.74 19.07 4.85
N ARG A 293 12.21 17.84 5.10
CA ARG A 293 12.32 17.29 6.47
C ARG A 293 13.21 18.11 7.41
N ASP A 294 14.31 18.68 6.90
CA ASP A 294 15.22 19.49 7.71
C ASP A 294 14.56 20.79 8.21
N LEU A 295 13.68 21.38 7.39
CA LEU A 295 12.90 22.55 7.78
C LEU A 295 11.91 22.18 8.90
N ILE A 296 11.21 21.04 8.75
CA ILE A 296 10.27 20.53 9.75
C ILE A 296 10.98 20.30 11.09
N ASN A 297 12.12 19.60 11.05
CA ASN A 297 12.93 19.31 12.23
C ASN A 297 13.36 20.60 12.93
N THR A 298 13.83 21.59 12.17
CA THR A 298 14.25 22.90 12.69
C THR A 298 13.09 23.62 13.40
N ILE A 299 11.90 23.63 12.80
CA ILE A 299 10.71 24.27 13.39
C ILE A 299 10.30 23.56 14.69
N VAL A 300 10.26 22.23 14.67
CA VAL A 300 9.88 21.40 15.83
C VAL A 300 10.85 21.60 16.99
N GLN A 301 12.16 21.55 16.72
CA GLN A 301 13.19 21.77 17.73
C GLN A 301 13.12 23.19 18.31
N LYS A 302 13.00 24.22 17.47
CA LYS A 302 12.83 25.62 17.90
C LYS A 302 11.58 25.83 18.76
N ARG A 303 10.52 25.04 18.55
CA ARG A 303 9.30 25.09 19.36
C ARG A 303 9.49 24.42 20.72
N LEU A 304 10.14 23.26 20.75
CA LEU A 304 10.42 22.51 21.98
C LEU A 304 11.43 23.23 22.88
N SER A 305 12.29 24.06 22.31
CA SER A 305 13.30 24.82 23.06
C SER A 305 12.78 26.12 23.69
N ARG A 306 11.55 26.55 23.42
CA ARG A 306 11.02 27.80 24.00
C ARG A 306 10.71 27.63 25.49
N GLU A 307 11.02 28.64 26.29
CA GLU A 307 10.72 28.63 27.73
C GLU A 307 9.22 28.52 28.00
N ASP A 308 8.40 29.24 27.23
CA ASP A 308 6.94 29.31 27.33
C ASP A 308 6.20 28.11 26.73
N THR A 309 6.92 27.13 26.18
CA THR A 309 6.28 26.01 25.51
C THR A 309 5.54 25.10 26.49
N LYS A 310 4.33 24.71 26.10
CA LYS A 310 3.53 23.69 26.81
C LYS A 310 3.80 22.27 26.30
N LEU A 311 4.71 22.13 25.33
CA LEU A 311 5.03 20.85 24.71
C LEU A 311 6.12 20.13 25.48
N ASN A 312 5.89 18.86 25.75
CA ASN A 312 6.86 17.92 26.30
C ASN A 312 7.49 17.07 25.19
N CYS A 313 6.66 16.62 24.24
CA CYS A 313 7.06 15.71 23.18
C CYS A 313 6.32 15.98 21.87
N VAL A 314 7.03 15.85 20.74
CA VAL A 314 6.46 15.84 19.40
C VAL A 314 6.86 14.53 18.71
N CYS A 315 5.88 13.76 18.25
CA CYS A 315 6.08 12.57 17.42
C CYS A 315 5.79 12.94 15.96
N ILE A 316 6.73 12.70 15.04
CA ILE A 316 6.54 12.95 13.61
C ILE A 316 6.33 11.62 12.89
N ILE A 317 5.22 11.49 12.15
CA ILE A 317 4.91 10.35 11.29
C ILE A 317 5.22 10.71 9.84
N GLU A 318 6.07 9.92 9.18
CA GLU A 318 6.44 10.09 7.77
C GLU A 318 6.85 8.74 7.17
N ASN A 319 6.34 8.39 5.99
CA ASN A 319 6.79 7.22 5.20
C ASN A 319 6.84 5.91 6.00
N GLY A 320 5.90 5.70 6.92
CA GLY A 320 5.83 4.50 7.76
C GLY A 320 6.88 4.43 8.90
N LYS A 321 7.51 5.57 9.23
CA LYS A 321 8.41 5.70 10.38
C LYS A 321 7.89 6.76 11.34
N ILE A 322 8.18 6.58 12.62
CA ILE A 322 7.92 7.59 13.65
C ILE A 322 9.23 8.08 14.26
N ASN A 323 9.30 9.38 14.57
CA ASN A 323 10.45 10.00 15.21
C ASN A 323 9.99 10.88 16.37
N TYR A 324 10.61 10.74 17.54
CA TYR A 324 10.28 11.51 18.73
C TYR A 324 11.27 12.65 18.95
N TYR A 325 10.73 13.83 19.24
CA TYR A 325 11.47 15.03 19.63
C TYR A 325 10.98 15.42 21.02
N LYS A 326 11.87 15.39 22.01
CA LYS A 326 11.55 15.69 23.40
C LYS A 326 12.12 17.06 23.79
N ARG A 327 11.44 17.75 24.70
CA ARG A 327 11.98 18.93 25.36
C ARG A 327 13.19 18.52 26.23
N ALA A 328 14.27 19.30 26.17
CA ALA A 328 15.45 19.07 26.99
C ALA A 328 15.09 19.05 28.48
N GLY A 329 15.55 18.04 29.22
CA GLY A 329 15.24 17.84 30.64
C GLY A 329 13.95 17.04 30.94
N HIS A 330 13.18 16.64 29.93
CA HIS A 330 11.98 15.82 30.10
C HIS A 330 12.26 14.36 29.73
N SER A 331 12.48 13.50 30.74
CA SER A 331 12.48 12.04 30.58
C SER A 331 11.14 11.49 31.08
N PRO A 332 10.34 10.77 30.27
CA PRO A 332 9.25 9.98 30.84
C PRO A 332 9.90 8.95 31.77
N LYS A 333 9.40 8.83 33.01
CA LYS A 333 9.85 7.77 33.92
C LYS A 333 9.69 6.44 33.18
N PRO A 334 10.76 5.65 32.97
CA PRO A 334 10.55 4.23 32.73
C PRO A 334 9.97 3.68 34.03
N THR A 335 8.73 3.20 33.99
CA THR A 335 8.12 2.50 35.11
C THR A 335 7.46 1.23 34.56
N PRO A 336 7.43 0.16 35.37
CA PRO A 336 8.12 -1.11 35.14
C PRO A 336 7.60 -1.93 33.96
#